data_AF-A0A0E9XRN6-F1
#
_entry.id   AF-A0A0E9XRN6-F1
#
_cell.length_a   1.000
_cell.length_b   1.000
_cell.length_c   1.000
_cell.angle_alpha   90.00
_cell.angle_beta   90.00
_cell.angle_gamma   90.00
#
_symmetry.space_group_name_H-M   'P 1'
#
loop_
_entity.id
_entity.type
_entity.pdbx_description
1 polymer ?
#
loop_
_entity_poly.entity_id
_entity_poly.type
_entity_poly.pdbx_seq_one_letter_code
_entity_poly.pdbx_strand_id
1 'polypeptide(L)'
;MRLVSKMKTVGIRGCISEWIWNWLQGRTQRVAGGILSEHGAVRSGVPQRSVLGPLLFLIYINDLDRVKFADDTKLGGPANSLEATKVIQEDFNKIQKWKPGK
;
A
#
# COMPACT_ATOMS: atom_id res chain seq x y z
N MET A 1 -9.85 6.87 -5.21
CA MET A 1 -8.39 6.86 -4.91
C MET A 1 -8.23 6.45 -3.44
N ARG A 2 -7.84 5.19 -3.19
CA ARG A 2 -8.00 4.54 -1.86
C ARG A 2 -7.07 5.10 -0.80
N LEU A 3 -5.86 5.50 -1.18
CA LEU A 3 -4.87 6.10 -0.28
C LEU A 3 -5.37 7.40 0.34
N VAL A 4 -5.97 8.31 -0.44
CA VAL A 4 -6.53 9.55 0.10
C VAL A 4 -7.72 9.29 1.03
N SER A 5 -8.57 8.31 0.73
CA SER A 5 -9.61 7.89 1.68
C SER A 5 -8.98 7.39 2.99
N LYS A 6 -7.93 6.57 2.92
CA LYS A 6 -7.21 6.04 4.09
C LYS A 6 -6.53 7.12 4.92
N MET A 7 -5.89 8.09 4.27
CA MET A 7 -5.31 9.26 4.94
C MET A 7 -6.34 10.02 5.78
N LYS A 8 -7.56 10.19 5.26
CA LYS A 8 -8.65 10.87 5.97
C LYS A 8 -9.14 10.10 7.20
N THR A 9 -9.07 8.75 7.18
CA THR A 9 -9.41 7.92 8.34
C THR A 9 -8.37 8.01 9.46
N VAL A 10 -7.10 8.26 9.12
CA VAL A 10 -6.01 8.46 10.11
C VAL A 10 -5.82 9.93 10.52
N GLY A 11 -6.73 10.83 10.10
CA GLY A 11 -6.74 12.24 10.53
C GLY A 11 -6.09 13.24 9.59
N ILE A 12 -5.48 12.81 8.48
CA ILE A 12 -4.88 13.72 7.48
C ILE A 12 -6.00 14.28 6.59
N ARG A 13 -6.35 15.56 6.77
CA ARG A 13 -7.50 16.23 6.13
C ARG A 13 -7.13 17.64 5.64
N GLY A 14 -8.10 18.31 5.00
CA GLY A 14 -7.95 19.69 4.52
C GLY A 14 -6.86 19.86 3.46
N CYS A 15 -6.18 20.99 3.50
CA CYS A 15 -5.16 21.40 2.52
C CYS A 15 -4.04 20.37 2.34
N ILE A 16 -3.62 19.67 3.40
CA ILE A 16 -2.59 18.63 3.31
C ILE A 16 -3.10 17.45 2.47
N SER A 17 -4.35 17.01 2.71
CA SER A 17 -4.94 15.91 1.96
C SER A 17 -5.16 16.25 0.48
N GLU A 18 -5.48 17.51 0.18
CA GLU A 18 -5.63 18.03 -1.18
C GLU A 18 -4.29 18.16 -1.89
N TRP A 19 -3.26 18.65 -1.18
CA TRP A 19 -1.91 18.74 -1.71
C TRP A 19 -1.36 17.35 -2.07
N ILE A 20 -1.54 16.34 -1.19
CA ILE A 20 -1.13 14.96 -1.48
C ILE A 20 -1.97 14.38 -2.63
N TRP A 21 -3.27 14.67 -2.70
CA TRP A 21 -4.11 14.27 -3.84
C TRP A 21 -3.54 14.80 -5.16
N ASN A 22 -3.23 16.10 -5.21
CA ASN A 22 -2.65 16.77 -6.36
C ASN A 22 -1.30 16.17 -6.75
N TRP A 23 -0.46 15.85 -5.76
CA TRP A 23 0.84 15.19 -5.97
C TRP A 23 0.75 13.78 -6.57
N LEU A 24 -0.36 13.06 -6.33
CA LEU A 24 -0.56 11.68 -6.79
C LEU A 24 -1.23 11.58 -8.18
N GLN A 25 -2.03 12.58 -8.57
CA GLN A 25 -2.78 12.57 -9.84
C GLN A 25 -1.98 13.12 -11.02
N GLY A 26 -2.46 12.88 -12.25
CA GLY A 26 -1.89 13.47 -13.46
C GLY A 26 -0.49 12.98 -13.86
N ARG A 27 0.01 11.94 -13.21
CA ARG A 27 1.35 11.40 -13.47
C ARG A 27 1.39 10.56 -14.74
N THR A 28 2.48 10.65 -15.47
CA THR A 28 2.79 9.84 -16.65
C THR A 28 4.17 9.22 -16.54
N GLN A 29 4.39 8.09 -17.21
CA GLN A 29 5.69 7.42 -17.31
C GLN A 29 5.94 6.97 -18.74
N ARG A 30 7.20 6.77 -19.10
CA ARG A 30 7.62 6.16 -20.38
C ARG A 30 8.87 5.33 -20.15
N VAL A 31 9.16 4.40 -21.05
CA VAL A 31 10.37 3.57 -21.02
C VAL A 31 11.45 4.24 -21.86
N ALA A 32 12.68 4.25 -21.35
CA ALA A 32 13.86 4.74 -22.06
C ALA A 32 14.92 3.63 -22.10
N GLY A 33 14.99 2.92 -23.24
CA GLY A 33 15.89 1.77 -23.44
C GLY A 33 16.56 1.80 -24.82
N GLY A 34 16.97 2.99 -25.28
CA GLY A 34 17.54 3.23 -26.62
C GLY A 34 16.58 4.02 -27.54
N ILE A 35 15.29 3.68 -27.51
CA ILE A 35 14.21 4.46 -28.11
C ILE A 35 13.18 4.77 -27.01
N LEU A 36 12.59 5.96 -27.06
CA LEU A 36 11.56 6.38 -26.10
C LEU A 36 10.21 5.79 -26.50
N SER A 37 9.51 5.19 -25.52
CA SER A 37 8.10 4.83 -25.71
C SER A 37 7.20 6.06 -25.62
N GLU A 38 5.96 5.90 -26.06
CA GLU A 38 4.87 6.83 -25.74
C GLU A 38 4.66 6.95 -24.23
N HIS A 39 4.04 8.07 -23.82
CA HIS A 39 3.69 8.30 -22.42
C HIS A 39 2.48 7.45 -22.02
N GLY A 40 2.63 6.69 -20.94
CA GLY A 40 1.54 5.97 -20.27
C GLY A 40 1.12 6.66 -18.96
N ALA A 41 -0.18 6.75 -18.70
CA ALA A 41 -0.69 7.30 -17.45
C ALA A 41 -0.40 6.39 -16.25
N VAL A 42 0.06 6.96 -15.15
CA VAL A 42 0.33 6.26 -13.88
C VAL A 42 -0.89 6.34 -12.99
N ARG A 43 -1.68 5.26 -12.95
CA ARG A 43 -2.97 5.21 -12.23
C ARG A 43 -2.86 4.81 -10.76
N SER A 44 -1.72 4.25 -10.33
CA SER A 44 -1.52 3.70 -8.99
C SER A 44 -0.09 3.93 -8.49
N GLY A 45 0.10 3.67 -7.19
CA GLY A 45 1.38 3.85 -6.51
C GLY A 45 1.68 5.29 -6.15
N VAL A 46 2.85 5.49 -5.53
CA VAL A 46 3.41 6.79 -5.16
C VAL A 46 4.66 7.05 -6.04
N PRO A 47 5.05 8.30 -6.29
CA PRO A 47 6.33 8.61 -6.90
C PRO A 47 7.49 7.92 -6.17
N GLN A 48 8.27 7.11 -6.88
CA GLN A 48 9.47 6.48 -6.34
C GLN A 48 10.54 7.54 -6.06
N ARG A 49 11.46 7.24 -5.12
CA ARG A 49 12.50 8.17 -4.62
C ARG A 49 11.96 9.43 -3.92
N SER A 50 10.68 9.47 -3.61
CA SER A 50 10.10 10.54 -2.80
C SER A 50 10.25 10.25 -1.31
N VAL A 51 10.43 11.30 -0.52
CA VAL A 51 10.45 11.20 0.96
C VAL A 51 9.10 10.76 1.51
N LEU A 52 8.00 11.21 0.89
CA LEU A 52 6.63 10.91 1.34
C LEU A 52 6.12 9.54 0.88
N GLY A 53 6.69 8.97 -0.18
CA GLY A 53 6.25 7.70 -0.75
C GLY A 53 6.20 6.57 0.28
N PRO A 54 7.31 6.29 1.01
CA PRO A 54 7.33 5.26 2.05
C PRO A 54 6.30 5.49 3.16
N LEU A 55 6.14 6.72 3.64
CA LEU A 55 5.15 7.04 4.68
C LEU A 55 3.71 6.79 4.20
N LEU A 56 3.40 7.23 2.98
CA LEU A 56 2.09 7.02 2.38
C LEU A 56 1.81 5.55 2.09
N PHE A 57 2.84 4.78 1.76
CA PHE A 57 2.74 3.34 1.64
C PHE A 57 2.45 2.67 2.99
N LEU A 58 3.11 3.07 4.08
CA LEU A 58 2.81 2.56 5.42
C LEU A 58 1.37 2.87 5.85
N ILE A 59 0.88 4.09 5.59
CA ILE A 59 -0.51 4.46 5.83
C ILE A 59 -1.47 3.55 5.03
N TYR A 60 -1.13 3.26 3.77
CA TYR A 60 -1.94 2.40 2.91
C TYR A 60 -2.10 0.98 3.46
N ILE A 61 -1.01 0.40 3.99
CA ILE A 61 -0.98 -0.97 4.52
C ILE A 61 -1.29 -1.04 6.03
N ASN A 62 -1.72 0.06 6.65
CA ASN A 62 -1.82 0.13 8.11
C ASN A 62 -2.85 -0.86 8.70
N ASP A 63 -3.84 -1.29 7.92
CA ASP A 63 -4.86 -2.26 8.31
C ASP A 63 -4.36 -3.69 8.48
N LEU A 64 -3.16 -3.98 7.97
CA LEU A 64 -2.51 -5.27 8.20
C LEU A 64 -1.90 -5.28 9.60
N ASP A 65 -2.57 -5.96 10.52
CA ASP A 65 -2.15 -6.11 11.91
C ASP A 65 -1.04 -7.18 12.07
N ARG A 66 0.06 -7.06 11.33
CA ARG A 66 1.13 -8.08 11.29
C ARG A 66 2.50 -7.45 11.30
N VAL A 67 3.53 -8.26 11.61
CA VAL A 67 4.93 -7.85 11.47
C VAL A 67 5.20 -7.58 9.99
N LYS A 68 5.51 -6.33 9.68
CA LYS A 68 5.70 -5.83 8.33
C LYS A 68 6.88 -4.88 8.25
N PHE A 69 7.61 -4.96 7.14
CA PHE A 69 8.68 -4.04 6.80
C PHE A 69 8.60 -3.73 5.31
N ALA A 70 8.28 -2.48 4.97
CA ALA A 70 7.96 -2.12 3.58
C ALA A 70 6.94 -3.11 2.99
N ASP A 71 7.22 -3.69 1.83
CA ASP A 71 6.38 -4.68 1.15
C ASP A 71 6.41 -6.08 1.77
N ASP A 72 7.40 -6.38 2.62
CA ASP A 72 7.49 -7.67 3.31
C ASP A 72 6.49 -7.75 4.47
N THR A 73 5.57 -8.71 4.40
CA THR A 73 4.68 -9.05 5.52
C THR A 73 4.94 -10.50 5.94
N LYS A 74 5.18 -10.72 7.23
CA LYS A 74 5.45 -12.06 7.78
C LYS A 74 4.27 -12.57 8.57
N LEU A 75 3.91 -13.83 8.31
CA LEU A 75 3.04 -14.63 9.17
C LEU A 75 3.91 -15.63 9.92
N GLY A 76 3.67 -15.80 11.21
CA GLY A 76 4.40 -16.74 12.04
C GLY A 76 3.57 -17.17 13.24
N GLY A 77 3.78 -18.40 13.66
CA GLY A 77 3.09 -19.02 14.79
C GLY A 77 3.54 -20.48 14.95
N PRO A 78 3.23 -21.11 16.09
CA PRO A 78 3.47 -22.54 16.26
C PRO A 78 2.71 -23.36 15.21
N ALA A 79 3.35 -24.40 14.68
CA ALA A 79 2.74 -25.35 13.75
C ALA A 79 2.84 -26.79 14.32
N ASN A 80 2.74 -26.91 15.64
CA ASN A 80 2.91 -28.14 16.40
C ASN A 80 1.59 -28.89 16.67
N SER A 81 0.47 -28.32 16.26
CA SER A 81 -0.87 -28.89 16.42
C SER A 81 -1.77 -28.48 15.26
N LEU A 82 -2.87 -29.23 15.10
CA LEU A 82 -3.88 -28.92 14.10
C LEU A 82 -4.56 -27.58 14.40
N GLU A 83 -4.77 -27.28 15.69
CA GLU A 83 -5.32 -26.03 16.19
C GLU A 83 -4.42 -24.85 15.80
N ALA A 84 -3.11 -24.95 16.07
CA ALA A 84 -2.17 -23.88 15.74
C ALA A 84 -2.04 -23.69 14.20
N THR A 85 -2.10 -24.78 13.44
CA THR A 85 -2.13 -24.72 11.96
C THR A 85 -3.38 -24.01 11.44
N LYS A 86 -4.55 -24.23 12.06
CA LYS A 86 -5.79 -23.52 11.70
C LYS A 86 -5.66 -22.01 11.92
N VAL A 87 -5.03 -21.58 13.02
CA VAL A 87 -4.80 -20.14 13.30
C VAL A 87 -3.96 -19.48 12.20
N ILE A 88 -2.86 -20.11 11.78
CA ILE A 88 -2.02 -19.59 10.69
C ILE A 88 -2.82 -19.54 9.37
N GLN A 89 -3.61 -20.56 9.07
CA GLN A 89 -4.45 -20.59 7.88
C GLN A 89 -5.54 -19.49 7.90
N GLU A 90 -6.16 -19.23 9.05
CA GLU A 90 -7.12 -18.14 9.22
C GLU A 90 -6.48 -16.78 8.97
N ASP A 91 -5.27 -16.58 9.48
CA ASP A 91 -4.51 -15.35 9.27
C ASP A 91 -4.10 -15.15 7.82
N PHE A 92 -3.66 -16.22 7.16
CA PHE A 92 -3.43 -16.22 5.71
C PHE A 92 -4.71 -15.85 4.95
N ASN A 93 -5.85 -16.44 5.31
CA ASN A 93 -7.14 -16.15 4.70
C ASN A 93 -7.57 -14.68 4.90
N LYS A 94 -7.27 -14.07 6.05
CA LYS A 94 -7.51 -12.64 6.31
C LYS A 94 -6.67 -11.78 5.38
N ILE A 95 -5.38 -12.07 5.23
CA ILE A 95 -4.47 -11.34 4.32
C ILE A 95 -4.93 -11.48 2.86
N GLN A 96 -5.31 -12.68 2.43
CA GLN A 96 -5.76 -12.93 1.06
C GLN A 96 -7.03 -12.12 0.71
N LYS A 97 -7.92 -11.90 1.69
CA LYS A 97 -9.16 -11.12 1.52
C LYS A 97 -8.98 -9.61 1.73
N TRP A 98 -7.84 -9.19 2.28
CA TRP A 98 -7.59 -7.81 2.65
C TRP A 98 -7.67 -6.87 1.44
N LYS A 99 -8.31 -5.72 1.64
CA LYS A 99 -8.35 -4.62 0.67
C LYS A 99 -8.09 -3.30 1.39
N PRO A 100 -7.02 -2.57 1.07
CA PRO A 100 -6.71 -1.29 1.70
C PRO A 100 -7.79 -0.24 1.43
N GLY A 101 -8.16 0.52 2.46
CA GLY A 101 -9.10 1.64 2.36
C GLY A 101 -10.59 1.27 2.39
N LYS A 102 -10.93 0.11 2.97
CA LYS A 102 -12.25 -0.14 3.55
C LYS A 102 -12.27 0.29 5.01
#